data_AF-A0A9D4ZG56-F1
#
_entry.id   AF-A0A9D4ZG56-F1
#
_cell.length_a   1.000
_cell.length_b   1.000
_cell.length_c   1.000
_cell.angle_alpha   90.00
_cell.angle_beta   90.00
_cell.angle_gamma   90.00
#
_symmetry.space_group_name_H-M   'P 1'
#
loop_
_entity.id
_entity.type
_entity.pdbx_description
1 polymer ?
#
loop_
_entity_poly.entity_id
_entity_poly.type
_entity_poly.pdbx_seq_one_letter_code
_entity_poly.pdbx_strand_id
1 'polypeptide(L)'
;MRRIQTLTFLHQIGEIPINPQLPHTGQPNDHHRRREIYNLPSVLIGAGLLWLGWTGFNGGSQYAAGADASMAVLNTYIAATTSIIVWTTLNIYTNGVSSLIHAVQGMVVGLVCITPTAGVVEGWAAIIIGLCGGGITWLITVKLGNTLDNIRSQNRREHVHGEPQRGDNWWVAGWIISRANIM
;
A
#
# COMPACT_ATOMS: atom_id res chain seq x y z
N MET A 1 12.86 -38.42 7.74
CA MET A 1 11.97 -37.64 8.64
C MET A 1 12.49 -36.21 8.88
N ARG A 2 12.75 -35.40 7.84
CA ARG A 2 13.19 -33.99 7.98
C ARG A 2 12.66 -33.06 6.85
N ARG A 3 11.50 -33.36 6.28
CA ARG A 3 10.84 -32.50 5.26
C ARG A 3 9.44 -32.02 5.65
N ILE A 4 8.88 -32.55 6.74
CA ILE A 4 7.50 -32.23 7.16
C ILE A 4 7.49 -31.04 8.16
N GLN A 5 8.54 -30.87 8.97
CA GLN A 5 8.61 -29.76 9.93
C GLN A 5 8.81 -28.37 9.28
N THR A 6 9.35 -28.30 8.06
CA THR A 6 9.62 -27.02 7.38
C THR A 6 8.34 -26.37 6.82
N LEU A 7 7.33 -27.16 6.46
CA LEU A 7 6.04 -26.64 5.96
C LEU A 7 5.12 -26.17 7.09
N THR A 8 5.23 -26.73 8.29
CA THR A 8 4.45 -26.29 9.46
C THR A 8 4.93 -24.94 10.00
N PHE A 9 6.24 -24.65 9.92
CA PHE A 9 6.80 -23.36 10.37
C PHE A 9 6.39 -22.19 9.47
N LEU A 10 6.16 -22.43 8.17
CA LEU A 10 5.72 -21.41 7.21
C LEU A 10 4.21 -21.12 7.27
N HIS A 11 3.39 -22.03 7.81
CA HIS A 11 1.96 -21.81 8.02
C HIS A 11 1.69 -20.92 9.26
N GLN A 12 2.63 -20.81 10.19
CA GLN A 12 2.43 -20.12 11.47
C GLN A 12 2.75 -18.61 11.42
N ILE A 13 3.49 -18.16 10.40
CA ILE A 13 3.79 -16.74 10.15
C ILE A 13 2.77 -16.05 9.22
N GLY A 14 1.82 -16.80 8.65
CA GLY A 14 0.78 -16.29 7.75
C GLY A 14 -0.52 -15.85 8.42
N GLU A 15 -0.70 -16.12 9.71
CA GLU A 15 -1.96 -15.87 10.42
C GLU A 15 -1.86 -14.75 11.46
N ILE A 16 -1.11 -13.68 11.18
CA ILE A 16 -1.33 -12.43 11.92
C ILE A 16 -2.71 -11.92 11.48
N PRO A 17 -3.74 -11.90 12.33
CA PRO A 17 -5.05 -11.41 11.95
C PRO A 17 -4.91 -9.91 11.68
N ILE A 18 -4.92 -9.51 10.41
CA ILE A 18 -4.84 -8.10 9.98
C ILE A 18 -6.20 -7.39 10.20
N ASN A 19 -6.95 -7.80 11.22
CA ASN A 19 -8.28 -7.28 11.52
C ASN A 19 -8.59 -7.46 13.00
N PRO A 20 -8.28 -6.47 13.86
CA PRO A 20 -8.96 -6.38 15.13
C PRO A 20 -10.41 -6.03 14.81
N GLN A 21 -11.30 -7.03 14.84
CA GLN A 21 -12.74 -6.83 14.80
C GLN A 21 -13.09 -5.94 16.00
N LEU A 22 -13.29 -4.65 15.77
CA LEU A 22 -13.90 -3.78 16.76
C LEU A 22 -15.32 -4.29 17.03
N PRO A 23 -15.81 -4.23 18.28
CA PRO A 23 -17.17 -4.63 18.60
C PRO A 23 -18.16 -3.88 17.70
N HIS A 24 -18.96 -4.63 16.94
CA HIS A 24 -20.00 -4.08 16.09
C HIS A 24 -21.16 -3.57 16.95
N THR A 25 -21.03 -2.37 17.51
CA THR A 25 -22.21 -1.59 17.90
C THR A 25 -22.69 -0.86 16.66
N GLY A 26 -23.69 -1.43 16.00
CA GLY A 26 -24.19 -0.95 14.72
C GLY A 26 -24.82 0.44 14.77
N GLN A 27 -24.57 1.22 13.71
CA GLN A 27 -25.56 2.10 13.11
C GLN A 27 -25.56 1.90 11.59
N PRO A 28 -26.71 1.77 10.90
CA PRO A 28 -26.75 1.33 9.50
C PRO A 28 -26.39 2.41 8.47
N ASN A 29 -25.87 3.57 8.88
CA ASN A 29 -25.77 4.77 8.04
C ASN A 29 -24.40 5.49 8.08
N ASP A 30 -23.30 4.82 8.44
CA ASP A 30 -21.98 5.45 8.45
C ASP A 30 -21.28 5.36 7.08
N HIS A 31 -21.68 6.19 6.12
CA HIS A 31 -20.79 6.56 5.00
C HIS A 31 -19.53 7.34 5.45
N HIS A 32 -19.21 7.33 6.74
CA HIS A 32 -17.96 7.78 7.31
C HIS A 32 -16.83 6.87 6.81
N ARG A 33 -16.30 7.22 5.64
CA ARG A 33 -14.99 6.80 5.11
C ARG A 33 -14.09 6.44 6.30
N ARG A 34 -13.76 5.15 6.48
CA ARG A 34 -12.78 4.70 7.48
C ARG A 34 -11.51 5.53 7.26
N ARG A 35 -11.35 6.62 8.01
CA ARG A 35 -10.08 7.31 8.14
C ARG A 35 -9.34 6.47 9.14
N GLU A 36 -8.46 5.60 8.65
CA GLU A 36 -7.49 4.97 9.55
C GLU A 36 -6.80 6.09 10.34
N ILE A 37 -6.91 6.01 11.66
CA ILE A 37 -6.44 7.05 12.57
C ILE A 37 -4.95 6.81 12.77
N TYR A 38 -4.12 7.46 11.96
CA TYR A 38 -2.67 7.44 12.12
C TYR A 38 -2.21 8.65 12.94
N ASN A 39 -1.21 8.45 13.81
CA ASN A 39 -0.54 9.54 14.52
C ASN A 39 0.37 10.30 13.54
N LEU A 40 -0.15 11.38 12.95
CA LEU A 40 0.54 12.18 11.93
C LEU A 40 1.94 12.67 12.37
N PRO A 41 2.12 13.19 13.60
CA PRO A 41 3.46 13.48 14.12
C PRO A 41 4.44 12.31 14.04
N SER A 42 4.04 11.10 14.46
CA SER A 42 4.90 9.91 14.40
C SER A 42 5.28 9.55 12.96
N VAL A 43 4.34 9.69 12.03
CA VAL A 43 4.60 9.46 10.60
C VAL A 43 5.63 10.46 10.05
N LEU A 44 5.50 11.74 10.40
CA LEU A 44 6.46 12.77 9.99
C LEU A 44 7.86 12.53 10.56
N ILE A 45 7.95 12.14 11.83
CA ILE A 45 9.22 11.78 12.46
C ILE A 45 9.84 10.60 11.73
N GLY A 46 9.05 9.54 11.45
CA GLY A 46 9.52 8.39 10.69
C GLY A 46 9.97 8.76 9.28
N ALA A 47 9.21 9.58 8.58
CA ALA A 47 9.55 10.08 7.25
C ALA A 47 10.85 10.89 7.25
N GLY A 48 11.03 11.78 8.22
CA GLY A 48 12.25 12.57 8.38
C GLY A 48 13.47 11.72 8.68
N LEU A 49 13.35 10.75 9.59
CA LEU A 49 14.43 9.79 9.90
C LEU A 49 14.77 8.92 8.69
N LEU A 50 13.75 8.48 7.93
CA LEU A 50 13.95 7.69 6.73
C LEU A 50 14.68 8.50 5.66
N TRP A 51 14.27 9.75 5.41
CA TRP A 51 14.95 10.61 4.44
C TRP A 51 16.40 10.87 4.86
N LEU A 52 16.62 11.24 6.12
CA LEU A 52 17.97 11.44 6.66
C LEU A 52 18.84 10.18 6.49
N GLY A 53 18.29 9.02 6.84
CA GLY A 53 18.96 7.73 6.68
C GLY A 53 19.28 7.40 5.22
N TRP A 54 18.34 7.67 4.30
CA TRP A 54 18.52 7.44 2.87
C TRP A 54 19.57 8.34 2.25
N THR A 55 19.63 9.60 2.70
CA THR A 55 20.69 10.54 2.31
C THR A 55 22.06 10.01 2.73
N GLY A 56 22.19 9.48 3.96
CA GLY A 56 23.41 8.82 4.43
C GLY A 56 23.74 7.54 3.66
N PHE A 57 22.73 6.74 3.32
CA PHE A 57 22.88 5.52 2.54
C PHE A 57 23.43 5.80 1.13
N ASN A 58 22.84 6.77 0.42
CA ASN A 58 23.27 7.15 -0.93
C ASN A 58 24.60 7.90 -0.90
N GLY A 59 24.77 8.89 -0.01
CA GLY A 59 25.99 9.68 0.12
C GLY A 59 27.19 8.86 0.63
N GLY A 60 26.96 7.87 1.48
CA GLY A 60 27.98 7.00 2.04
C GLY A 60 28.41 5.84 1.14
N SER A 61 27.69 5.57 0.04
CA SER A 61 27.93 4.44 -0.86
C SER A 61 29.32 4.44 -1.53
N GLN A 62 29.99 5.59 -1.56
CA GLN A 62 31.33 5.75 -2.13
C GLN A 62 32.46 5.41 -1.15
N TYR A 63 32.16 5.21 0.15
CA TYR A 63 33.15 4.96 1.22
C TYR A 63 34.25 6.03 1.34
N ALA A 64 34.07 7.18 0.71
CA ALA A 64 34.97 8.32 0.72
C ALA A 64 34.18 9.62 0.61
N ALA A 65 34.67 10.68 1.26
CA ALA A 65 34.11 12.01 1.09
C ALA A 65 34.70 12.65 -0.17
N GLY A 66 33.85 12.93 -1.16
CA GLY A 66 34.25 13.49 -2.44
C GLY A 66 33.06 14.05 -3.22
N ALA A 67 33.31 14.52 -4.44
CA ALA A 67 32.30 15.12 -5.29
C ALA A 67 31.11 14.17 -5.53
N ASP A 68 31.37 12.89 -5.79
CA ASP A 68 30.33 11.89 -6.05
C ASP A 68 29.42 11.65 -4.83
N ALA A 69 29.99 11.69 -3.62
CA ALA A 69 29.21 11.60 -2.38
C ALA A 69 28.28 12.81 -2.19
N SER A 70 28.80 14.02 -2.48
CA SER A 70 28.00 15.25 -2.45
C SER A 70 26.91 15.26 -3.53
N MET A 71 27.22 14.77 -4.74
CA MET A 71 26.24 14.62 -5.81
C MET A 71 25.16 13.60 -5.44
N ALA A 72 25.53 12.47 -4.83
CA ALA A 72 24.57 11.47 -4.36
C ALA A 72 23.58 12.05 -3.35
N VAL A 73 24.06 12.85 -2.40
CA VAL A 73 23.20 13.55 -1.45
C VAL A 73 22.27 14.52 -2.20
N LEU A 74 22.79 15.36 -3.07
CA LEU A 74 22.01 16.36 -3.81
C LEU A 74 20.92 15.69 -4.66
N ASN A 75 21.27 14.67 -5.43
CA ASN A 75 20.35 13.91 -6.28
C ASN A 75 19.25 13.23 -5.46
N THR A 76 19.58 12.77 -4.25
CA THR A 76 18.59 12.18 -3.32
C THR A 76 17.51 13.19 -2.94
N TYR A 77 17.90 14.43 -2.59
CA TYR A 77 16.93 15.49 -2.31
C TYR A 77 16.10 15.88 -3.53
N ILE A 78 16.74 16.01 -4.69
CA ILE A 78 16.06 16.38 -5.93
C ILE A 78 15.03 15.31 -6.32
N ALA A 79 15.40 14.04 -6.33
CA ALA A 79 14.50 12.96 -6.72
C ALA A 79 13.34 12.77 -5.72
N ALA A 80 13.60 12.88 -4.41
CA ALA A 80 12.56 12.78 -3.39
C ALA A 80 11.55 13.94 -3.50
N THR A 81 12.02 15.18 -3.60
CA THR A 81 11.14 16.35 -3.70
C THR A 81 10.31 16.37 -4.98
N THR A 82 10.92 16.04 -6.12
CA THR A 82 10.22 15.96 -7.41
C THR A 82 9.15 14.86 -7.41
N SER A 83 9.45 13.69 -6.83
CA SER A 83 8.47 12.62 -6.67
C SER A 83 7.33 12.99 -5.72
N ILE A 84 7.60 13.70 -4.61
CA ILE A 84 6.55 14.25 -3.73
C ILE A 84 5.61 15.16 -4.51
N ILE A 85 6.16 16.10 -5.28
CA ILE A 85 5.38 17.04 -6.08
C ILE A 85 4.51 16.26 -7.06
N VAL A 86 5.08 15.36 -7.85
CA VAL A 86 4.31 14.56 -8.83
C VAL A 86 3.21 13.76 -8.16
N TRP A 87 3.50 13.04 -7.08
CA TRP A 87 2.52 12.21 -6.41
C TRP A 87 1.36 13.05 -5.85
N THR A 88 1.68 14.15 -5.16
CA THR A 88 0.66 15.02 -4.56
C THR A 88 -0.15 15.75 -5.63
N THR A 89 0.50 16.23 -6.69
CA THR A 89 -0.16 16.88 -7.83
C THR A 89 -1.10 15.93 -8.56
N LEU A 90 -0.64 14.72 -8.91
CA LEU A 90 -1.50 13.71 -9.55
C LEU A 90 -2.70 13.37 -8.68
N ASN A 91 -2.48 13.16 -7.38
CA ASN A 91 -3.55 12.83 -6.45
C ASN A 91 -4.56 13.98 -6.29
N ILE A 92 -4.10 15.25 -6.25
CA ILE A 92 -5.01 16.41 -6.25
C ILE A 92 -5.85 16.42 -7.53
N TYR A 93 -5.24 16.19 -8.70
CA TYR A 93 -5.97 16.23 -9.97
C TYR A 93 -6.99 15.11 -10.13
N THR A 94 -6.72 13.90 -9.63
CA THR A 94 -7.63 12.76 -9.82
C THR A 94 -8.57 12.51 -8.66
N ASN A 95 -8.15 12.81 -7.42
CA ASN A 95 -8.89 12.51 -6.20
C ASN A 95 -9.37 13.78 -5.47
N GLY A 96 -9.01 14.98 -5.95
CA GLY A 96 -9.45 16.28 -5.43
C GLY A 96 -8.76 16.73 -4.14
N VAL A 97 -8.14 15.81 -3.41
CA VAL A 97 -7.42 16.09 -2.15
C VAL A 97 -6.16 15.22 -2.06
N SER A 98 -5.08 15.79 -1.55
CA SER A 98 -3.87 15.02 -1.20
C SER A 98 -3.54 15.20 0.26
N SER A 99 -3.52 14.08 1.00
CA SER A 99 -3.12 14.06 2.41
C SER A 99 -1.61 13.92 2.58
N LEU A 100 -1.13 14.15 3.81
CA LEU A 100 0.28 14.00 4.17
C LEU A 100 0.83 12.61 3.87
N ILE A 101 0.03 11.55 4.05
CA ILE A 101 0.46 10.17 3.80
C ILE A 101 0.84 9.99 2.33
N HIS A 102 0.11 10.60 1.40
CA HIS A 102 0.42 10.55 -0.02
C HIS A 102 1.72 11.28 -0.35
N ALA A 103 2.01 12.40 0.34
CA ALA A 103 3.29 13.07 0.20
C ALA A 103 4.45 12.17 0.68
N VAL A 104 4.28 11.50 1.83
CA VAL A 104 5.28 10.53 2.33
C VAL A 104 5.44 9.33 1.39
N GLN A 105 4.37 8.82 0.79
CA GLN A 105 4.47 7.77 -0.24
C GLN A 105 5.29 8.24 -1.44
N GLY A 106 4.99 9.42 -1.99
CA GLY A 106 5.76 10.01 -3.08
C GLY A 106 7.24 10.20 -2.73
N MET A 107 7.53 10.65 -1.51
CA MET A 107 8.90 10.79 -1.00
C MET A 107 9.64 9.45 -1.04
N VAL A 108 9.06 8.39 -0.47
CA VAL A 108 9.67 7.05 -0.43
C VAL A 108 9.95 6.54 -1.84
N VAL A 109 9.00 6.71 -2.78
CA VAL A 109 9.20 6.30 -4.18
C VAL A 109 10.38 7.04 -4.82
N GLY A 110 10.49 8.35 -4.63
CA GLY A 110 11.62 9.12 -5.17
C GLY A 110 12.97 8.67 -4.61
N LEU A 111 13.03 8.40 -3.30
CA LEU A 111 14.23 7.86 -2.63
C LEU A 111 14.63 6.48 -3.19
N VAL A 112 13.65 5.59 -3.37
CA VAL A 112 13.89 4.26 -3.95
C VAL A 112 14.41 4.37 -5.39
N CYS A 113 13.76 5.18 -6.23
CA CYS A 113 14.09 5.27 -7.65
C CYS A 113 15.49 5.82 -7.93
N ILE A 114 16.00 6.77 -7.12
CA ILE A 114 17.33 7.36 -7.33
C ILE A 114 18.48 6.51 -6.79
N THR A 115 18.18 5.57 -5.88
CA THR A 115 19.19 4.76 -5.17
C THR A 115 20.25 4.10 -6.06
N PRO A 116 19.94 3.42 -7.18
CA PRO A 116 20.97 2.76 -7.97
C PRO A 116 21.92 3.73 -8.69
N THR A 117 21.54 5.00 -8.81
CA THR A 117 22.24 5.96 -9.67
C THR A 117 22.61 7.26 -8.95
N ALA A 118 22.40 7.35 -7.63
CA ALA A 118 22.46 8.62 -6.91
C ALA A 118 23.78 9.37 -7.12
N GLY A 119 24.93 8.70 -7.06
CA GLY A 119 26.25 9.33 -7.20
C GLY A 119 26.79 9.45 -8.62
N VAL A 120 26.05 9.01 -9.64
CA VAL A 120 26.57 8.91 -11.02
C VAL A 120 25.77 9.71 -12.05
N VAL A 121 24.56 10.14 -11.72
CA VAL A 121 23.72 10.93 -12.63
C VAL A 121 23.82 12.42 -12.35
N GLU A 122 23.56 13.20 -13.38
CA GLU A 122 23.43 14.65 -13.25
C GLU A 122 22.13 15.06 -12.56
N GLY A 123 22.10 16.25 -11.95
CA GLY A 123 20.94 16.75 -11.22
C GLY A 123 19.65 16.83 -12.05
N TRP A 124 19.74 17.13 -13.35
CA TRP A 124 18.56 17.14 -14.24
C TRP A 124 17.99 15.74 -14.45
N ALA A 125 18.84 14.71 -14.48
CA ALA A 125 18.40 13.33 -14.62
C ALA A 125 17.72 12.85 -13.33
N ALA A 126 18.19 13.30 -12.16
CA ALA A 126 17.52 13.04 -10.88
C ALA A 126 16.09 13.61 -10.84
N ILE A 127 15.84 14.77 -11.47
CA ILE A 127 14.49 15.31 -11.64
C ILE A 127 13.63 14.33 -12.45
N ILE A 128 14.11 13.90 -13.61
CA ILE A 128 13.36 12.98 -14.49
C ILE A 128 13.08 11.65 -13.78
N ILE A 129 14.06 11.11 -13.06
CA ILE A 129 13.89 9.87 -12.28
C ILE A 129 12.80 10.04 -11.22
N GLY A 130 12.80 11.15 -10.48
CA GLY A 130 11.75 11.43 -9.50
C GLY A 130 10.37 11.63 -10.15
N LEU A 131 10.30 12.32 -11.29
CA LEU A 131 9.06 12.52 -12.03
C LEU A 131 8.49 11.18 -12.54
N CYS A 132 9.31 10.37 -13.21
CA CYS A 132 8.91 9.08 -13.75
C CYS A 132 8.59 8.08 -12.63
N GLY A 133 9.44 8.00 -11.61
CA GLY A 133 9.25 7.11 -10.47
C GLY A 133 7.95 7.40 -9.74
N GLY A 134 7.72 8.65 -9.35
CA GLY A 134 6.49 9.09 -8.69
C GLY A 134 5.26 8.87 -9.57
N GLY A 135 5.32 9.27 -10.85
CA GLY A 135 4.18 9.18 -11.76
C GLY A 135 3.77 7.74 -12.11
N ILE A 136 4.73 6.90 -12.50
CA ILE A 136 4.46 5.50 -12.87
C ILE A 136 3.95 4.72 -11.66
N THR A 137 4.61 4.87 -10.51
CA THR A 137 4.22 4.14 -9.31
C THR A 137 2.85 4.59 -8.81
N TRP A 138 2.54 5.88 -8.88
CA TRP A 138 1.21 6.41 -8.58
C TRP A 138 0.14 5.80 -9.48
N LEU A 139 0.37 5.73 -10.80
CA LEU A 139 -0.57 5.14 -11.76
C LEU A 139 -0.89 3.68 -11.42
N ILE A 140 0.13 2.90 -11.07
CA ILE A 140 -0.03 1.47 -10.74
C ILE A 140 -0.72 1.32 -9.39
N THR A 141 -0.24 2.01 -8.35
CA THR A 141 -0.71 1.75 -6.99
C THR A 141 -2.08 2.37 -6.72
N VAL A 142 -2.31 3.59 -7.20
CA VAL A 142 -3.55 4.34 -6.90
C VAL A 142 -4.60 4.06 -7.96
N LYS A 143 -4.31 4.37 -9.23
CA LYS A 143 -5.34 4.30 -10.28
C LYS A 143 -5.77 2.86 -10.57
N LEU A 144 -4.80 1.97 -10.79
CA LEU A 144 -5.10 0.56 -11.03
C LEU A 144 -5.62 -0.13 -9.75
N GLY A 145 -5.05 0.16 -8.58
CA GLY A 145 -5.56 -0.35 -7.30
C GLY A 145 -7.05 -0.06 -7.09
N ASN A 146 -7.46 1.21 -7.22
CA ASN A 146 -8.87 1.60 -7.08
C ASN A 146 -9.77 0.91 -8.09
N THR A 147 -9.29 0.69 -9.32
CA THR A 147 -10.06 0.00 -10.37
C THR A 147 -10.29 -1.47 -10.01
N LEU A 148 -9.24 -2.15 -9.54
CA LEU A 148 -9.33 -3.56 -9.13
C LEU A 148 -10.23 -3.74 -7.91
N ASP A 149 -10.18 -2.82 -6.95
CA ASP A 149 -11.04 -2.88 -5.77
C ASP A 149 -12.51 -2.68 -6.13
N ASN A 150 -12.81 -1.78 -7.07
CA ASN A 150 -14.16 -1.62 -7.59
C ASN A 150 -14.67 -2.92 -8.24
N ILE A 151 -13.87 -3.55 -9.10
CA ILE A 151 -14.23 -4.82 -9.75
C ILE A 151 -14.44 -5.93 -8.71
N ARG A 152 -13.52 -6.06 -7.74
CA ARG A 152 -13.64 -7.04 -6.64
C ARG A 152 -14.88 -6.81 -5.80
N SER A 153 -15.26 -5.55 -5.57
CA SER A 153 -16.46 -5.21 -4.80
C SER A 153 -17.74 -5.56 -5.55
N GLN A 154 -17.77 -5.41 -6.88
CA GLN A 154 -18.89 -5.82 -7.73
C GLN A 154 -19.03 -7.34 -7.75
N ASN A 155 -17.94 -8.06 -8.03
CA ASN A 155 -17.94 -9.52 -8.06
C ASN A 155 -18.38 -10.13 -6.71
N ARG A 156 -17.95 -9.53 -5.58
CA ARG A 156 -18.39 -9.96 -4.25
C ARG A 156 -19.91 -9.82 -4.06
N ARG A 157 -20.54 -8.75 -4.58
CA ARG A 157 -22.00 -8.55 -4.48
C ARG A 157 -22.76 -9.56 -5.33
N GLU A 158 -22.26 -9.87 -6.51
CA GLU A 158 -22.85 -10.87 -7.39
C GLU A 158 -22.84 -12.27 -6.75
N HIS A 159 -21.77 -12.65 -6.07
CA HIS A 159 -21.75 -13.91 -5.32
C HIS A 159 -22.73 -13.92 -4.13
N VAL A 160 -22.91 -12.80 -3.43
CA VAL A 160 -23.87 -12.71 -2.31
C VAL A 160 -25.33 -12.76 -2.78
N HIS A 161 -25.64 -12.18 -3.95
CA HIS A 161 -26.99 -12.18 -4.51
C HIS A 161 -27.30 -13.36 -5.45
N GLY A 162 -26.25 -14.06 -5.93
CA GLY A 162 -26.34 -15.24 -6.78
C GLY A 162 -26.43 -16.56 -6.00
N GLU A 163 -26.08 -16.57 -4.70
CA GLU A 163 -26.51 -17.67 -3.85
C GLU A 163 -28.02 -17.55 -3.64
N PRO A 164 -28.81 -18.61 -3.91
CA PRO A 164 -30.21 -18.61 -3.51
C PRO A 164 -30.21 -18.33 -2.02
N GLN A 165 -30.82 -17.21 -1.63
CA GLN A 165 -31.00 -16.80 -0.24
C GLN A 165 -31.32 -18.05 0.54
N ARG A 166 -30.38 -18.50 1.39
CA ARG A 166 -30.56 -19.67 2.22
C ARG A 166 -31.58 -19.32 3.33
N GLY A 167 -32.77 -18.85 2.93
CA GLY A 167 -33.88 -18.42 3.76
C GLY A 167 -34.27 -19.51 4.72
N ASP A 168 -34.01 -19.25 5.99
CA ASP A 168 -34.26 -19.82 7.32
C ASP A 168 -35.01 -21.15 7.50
N ASN A 169 -35.24 -21.94 6.44
CA ASN A 169 -36.02 -23.17 6.40
C ASN A 169 -35.25 -24.32 5.72
N TRP A 170 -33.95 -24.16 5.43
CA TRP A 170 -33.14 -25.19 4.74
C TRP A 170 -32.91 -26.43 5.59
N TRP A 171 -32.91 -26.24 6.90
CA TRP A 171 -32.97 -27.33 7.87
C TRP A 171 -34.33 -28.06 7.81
N VAL A 172 -35.44 -27.37 7.50
CA VAL A 172 -36.76 -28.01 7.29
C VAL A 172 -36.77 -28.80 5.98
N ALA A 173 -36.22 -28.25 4.89
CA ALA A 173 -36.07 -28.97 3.63
C ALA A 173 -35.18 -30.22 3.78
N GLY A 174 -34.05 -30.11 4.50
CA GLY A 174 -33.19 -31.25 4.82
C GLY A 174 -33.87 -32.31 5.71
N TRP A 175 -34.71 -31.87 6.65
CA TRP A 175 -35.49 -32.76 7.51
C TRP A 175 -36.58 -33.54 6.73
N ILE A 176 -37.26 -32.88 5.80
CA ILE A 176 -38.28 -33.51 4.94
C ILE A 176 -37.64 -34.52 3.98
N ILE A 177 -36.52 -34.19 3.35
CA ILE A 177 -35.81 -35.09 2.42
C ILE A 177 -35.28 -36.33 3.16
N SER A 178 -34.75 -36.14 4.37
CA SER A 178 -34.29 -37.26 5.21
C SER A 178 -35.42 -38.22 5.61
N ARG A 179 -36.65 -37.71 5.83
CA ARG A 179 -37.83 -38.52 6.15
C ARG A 179 -38.45 -39.20 4.92
N ALA A 180 -38.34 -38.61 3.73
CA ALA A 180 -38.91 -39.14 2.49
C ALA A 180 -38.13 -40.36 1.94
N ASN A 181 -36.88 -40.56 2.34
CA ASN A 181 -36.01 -41.65 1.89
C ASN A 181 -36.04 -42.88 2.83
N ILE A 182 -36.94 -42.88 3.83
CA ILE A 182 -37.13 -43.95 4.83
C ILE A 182 -38.50 -44.64 4.66
N MET A 183 -39.24 -44.34 3.58
CA MET A 183 -40.42 -45.09 3.12
C MET A 183 -40.08 -45.81 1.82
#